data_AF-A0AAV7YLZ5-F1
#
_entry.id   AF-A0AAV7YLZ5-F1
#
_cell.length_a   1.000
_cell.length_b   1.000
_cell.length_c   1.000
_cell.angle_alpha   90.00
_cell.angle_beta   90.00
_cell.angle_gamma   90.00
#
_symmetry.space_group_name_H-M   'P 1'
#
loop_
_entity.id
_entity.type
_entity.pdbx_description
1 polymer ?
#
loop_
_entity_poly.entity_id
_entity_poly.type
_entity_poly.pdbx_seq_one_letter_code
_entity_poly.pdbx_strand_id
1 'polypeptide(L)'
;MMSQTYKCIPATVIAREDIDSGGKISLPESALSQLIQLNVATPYMFKIENIKTKKFSHCGVLDFNSTEGTCTLPTWLMNTLELTIRDPVRIVSRTLPPGKFIKFQPLTSDFTSKVTNPKVVLERKTS
;
A
#
# COMPACT_ATOMS: atom_id res chain seq x y z
N MET A 1 -9.22 -9.76 -14.01
CA MET A 1 -9.12 -8.82 -12.86
C MET A 1 -9.63 -9.54 -11.63
N MET A 2 -8.82 -9.69 -10.59
CA MET A 2 -9.25 -10.24 -9.30
C MET A 2 -9.84 -9.11 -8.45
N SER A 3 -11.04 -9.32 -7.91
CA SER A 3 -11.69 -8.42 -6.95
C SER A 3 -12.21 -9.24 -5.78
N GLN A 4 -11.71 -8.98 -4.58
CA GLN A 4 -12.09 -9.69 -3.38
C GLN A 4 -12.29 -8.73 -2.22
N THR A 5 -13.20 -9.08 -1.32
CA THR A 5 -13.45 -8.30 -0.11
C THR A 5 -12.69 -8.94 1.05
N TYR A 6 -11.86 -8.15 1.72
CA TYR A 6 -11.08 -8.57 2.88
C TYR A 6 -11.45 -7.73 4.10
N LYS A 7 -11.19 -8.25 5.29
CA LYS A 7 -11.27 -7.45 6.51
C LYS A 7 -9.96 -6.71 6.71
N CYS A 8 -10.00 -5.39 6.82
CA CYS A 8 -8.80 -4.61 7.09
C CYS A 8 -8.39 -4.70 8.57
N ILE A 9 -7.10 -4.93 8.81
CA ILE A 9 -6.50 -4.98 10.14
C ILE A 9 -5.35 -3.99 10.15
N PRO A 10 -5.27 -3.08 11.13
CA PRO A 10 -4.21 -2.10 11.16
C PRO A 10 -2.88 -2.77 11.54
N ALA A 11 -1.80 -2.29 10.96
CA ALA A 11 -0.46 -2.78 11.23
C ALA A 11 -0.08 -2.70 12.72
N THR A 12 -0.60 -1.71 13.45
CA THR A 12 -0.45 -1.60 14.92
C THR A 12 -0.96 -2.82 15.67
N VAL A 13 -2.06 -3.46 15.22
CA VAL A 13 -2.64 -4.65 15.87
C VAL A 13 -1.75 -5.87 15.65
N ILE A 14 -1.05 -5.94 14.52
CA ILE A 14 -0.13 -7.04 14.20
C ILE A 14 1.32 -6.71 14.63
N ALA A 15 1.54 -5.56 15.28
CA ALA A 15 2.86 -5.06 15.66
C ALA A 15 3.87 -5.08 14.49
N ARG A 16 3.40 -4.75 13.28
CA ARG A 16 4.19 -4.71 12.04
C ARG A 16 4.57 -3.27 11.70
N GLU A 17 5.60 -2.75 12.36
CA GLU A 17 6.10 -1.38 12.14
C GLU A 17 6.61 -1.18 10.70
N ASP A 18 7.09 -2.25 10.06
CA ASP A 18 7.49 -2.32 8.65
C ASP A 18 6.34 -1.96 7.68
N ILE A 19 5.11 -2.37 8.00
CA ILE A 19 3.91 -2.02 7.23
C ILE A 19 3.43 -0.63 7.60
N ASP A 20 3.48 -0.25 8.88
CA ASP A 20 2.97 1.04 9.35
C ASP A 20 3.80 2.23 8.83
N SER A 21 5.13 2.11 8.88
CA SER A 21 6.06 3.06 8.25
C SER A 21 6.09 2.91 6.73
N GLY A 22 5.56 1.81 6.20
CA GLY A 22 5.55 1.45 4.80
C GLY A 22 4.33 1.98 4.03
N GLY A 23 4.54 2.21 2.73
CA GLY A 23 3.48 2.48 1.76
C GLY A 23 2.74 1.24 1.23
N LYS A 24 2.93 0.09 1.88
CA LYS A 24 2.62 -1.25 1.32
C LYS A 24 1.71 -2.02 2.25
N ILE A 25 0.97 -2.99 1.71
CA ILE A 25 -0.02 -3.77 2.45
C ILE A 25 0.39 -5.25 2.48
N SER A 26 -0.10 -6.00 3.45
CA SER A 26 0.04 -7.47 3.44
C SER A 26 -1.28 -8.13 3.04
N LEU A 27 -1.19 -9.13 2.16
CA LEU A 27 -2.32 -9.89 1.64
C LEU A 27 -2.18 -11.37 2.01
N PRO A 28 -3.25 -12.18 1.90
CA PRO A 28 -3.13 -13.62 2.13
C PRO A 28 -2.55 -14.34 0.90
N GLU A 29 -1.94 -15.51 1.12
CA GLU A 29 -1.41 -16.36 0.04
C GLU A 29 -2.46 -16.75 -0.99
N SER A 30 -3.73 -16.87 -0.60
CA SER A 30 -4.82 -17.13 -1.55
C SER A 30 -4.96 -16.01 -2.58
N ALA A 31 -4.62 -14.75 -2.24
CA ALA A 31 -4.55 -13.66 -3.22
C ALA A 31 -3.35 -13.82 -4.19
N LEU A 32 -2.19 -14.25 -3.69
CA LEU A 32 -1.02 -14.55 -4.52
C LEU A 32 -1.32 -15.67 -5.52
N SER A 33 -1.93 -16.75 -5.04
CA SER A 33 -2.33 -17.89 -5.89
C SER A 33 -3.22 -17.44 -7.04
N GLN A 34 -4.20 -16.56 -6.77
CA GLN A 34 -5.03 -15.96 -7.83
C GLN A 34 -4.23 -15.10 -8.81
N LEU A 35 -3.24 -14.33 -8.35
CA LEU A 35 -2.39 -13.52 -9.23
C LEU A 35 -1.55 -14.39 -10.17
N ILE A 36 -0.98 -15.48 -9.64
CA ILE A 36 -0.20 -16.46 -10.42
C ILE A 36 -1.11 -17.13 -11.45
N GLN A 37 -2.31 -17.57 -11.04
CA GLN A 37 -3.28 -18.18 -11.94
C GLN A 37 -3.74 -17.22 -13.05
N LEU A 38 -3.82 -15.92 -12.74
CA LEU A 38 -4.14 -14.86 -13.70
C LEU A 38 -2.93 -14.40 -14.52
N ASN A 39 -1.76 -15.02 -14.32
CA ASN A 39 -0.50 -14.71 -14.98
C ASN A 39 -0.15 -13.20 -14.91
N VAL A 40 -0.40 -12.59 -13.74
CA VAL A 40 -0.12 -11.17 -13.51
C VAL A 40 1.39 -10.97 -13.38
N ALA A 41 1.95 -10.09 -14.21
CA ALA A 41 3.36 -9.70 -14.11
C ALA A 41 3.58 -8.70 -12.95
N THR A 42 4.75 -8.78 -12.32
CA THR A 42 5.19 -7.79 -11.33
C THR A 42 5.50 -6.44 -12.00
N PRO A 43 5.30 -5.29 -11.32
CA PRO A 43 4.87 -5.13 -9.91
C PRO A 43 3.36 -5.34 -9.68
N TYR A 44 3.02 -6.02 -8.58
CA TYR A 44 1.62 -6.23 -8.20
C TYR A 44 1.02 -4.95 -7.60
N MET A 45 -0.10 -4.49 -8.17
CA MET A 45 -0.85 -3.34 -7.68
C MET A 45 -2.28 -3.70 -7.32
N PHE A 46 -2.73 -3.09 -6.22
CA PHE A 46 -4.07 -3.28 -5.69
C PHE A 46 -4.73 -1.94 -5.45
N LYS A 47 -6.00 -1.85 -5.83
CA LYS A 47 -6.89 -0.76 -5.45
C LYS A 47 -7.67 -1.21 -4.21
N ILE A 48 -7.51 -0.49 -3.11
CA ILE A 48 -8.29 -0.69 -1.88
C ILE A 48 -9.39 0.34 -1.87
N GLU A 49 -10.64 -0.11 -1.78
CA GLU A 49 -11.82 0.73 -1.76
C GLU A 49 -12.63 0.46 -0.50
N ASN A 50 -12.95 1.53 0.22
CA ASN A 50 -13.90 1.50 1.32
C ASN A 50 -15.32 1.49 0.72
N ILE A 51 -16.06 0.43 0.97
CA ILE A 51 -17.44 0.29 0.47
C ILE A 51 -18.42 1.27 1.14
N LYS A 52 -18.11 1.75 2.34
CA LYS A 52 -18.94 2.68 3.12
C LYS A 52 -18.78 4.11 2.64
N THR A 53 -17.54 4.59 2.57
CA THR A 53 -17.22 5.99 2.22
C THR A 53 -17.01 6.20 0.73
N LYS A 54 -16.99 5.11 -0.07
CA LYS A 54 -16.63 5.10 -1.50
C LYS A 54 -15.23 5.65 -1.79
N LYS A 55 -14.42 5.92 -0.76
CA LYS A 55 -13.01 6.32 -0.90
C LYS A 55 -12.18 5.14 -1.35
N PHE A 56 -11.17 5.40 -2.17
CA PHE A 56 -10.23 4.39 -2.59
C PHE A 56 -8.80 4.92 -2.62
N SER A 57 -7.86 4.01 -2.48
CA SER A 57 -6.43 4.28 -2.62
C SER A 57 -5.77 3.14 -3.41
N HIS A 58 -4.62 3.42 -4.01
CA HIS A 58 -3.82 2.43 -4.71
C HIS A 58 -2.57 2.14 -3.90
N CYS A 59 -2.33 0.88 -3.60
CA CYS A 59 -1.18 0.44 -2.81
C CYS A 59 -0.53 -0.78 -3.46
N GLY A 60 0.78 -0.91 -3.26
CA GLY A 60 1.50 -2.14 -3.56
C GLY A 60 1.37 -3.14 -2.43
N VAL A 61 1.66 -4.41 -2.71
CA VAL A 61 1.81 -5.45 -1.70
C VAL A 61 3.26 -5.47 -1.17
N LEU A 62 3.42 -5.67 0.14
CA LEU A 62 4.69 -5.92 0.80
C LEU A 62 5.00 -7.42 0.73
N ASP A 63 4.12 -8.21 1.33
CA ASP A 63 4.22 -9.67 1.44
C ASP A 63 2.82 -10.31 1.41
N PHE A 64 2.80 -11.62 1.23
CA PHE A 64 1.56 -12.41 1.21
C PHE A 64 1.35 -13.24 2.50
N ASN A 65 1.81 -12.72 3.65
CA ASN A 65 1.78 -13.41 4.94
C ASN A 65 0.59 -13.02 5.85
N SER A 66 -0.47 -12.42 5.30
CA SER A 66 -1.68 -12.11 6.10
C SER A 66 -2.61 -13.33 6.23
N THR A 67 -3.40 -13.35 7.31
CA THR A 67 -4.40 -14.39 7.55
C THR A 67 -5.47 -14.39 6.46
N GLU A 68 -5.88 -15.59 6.01
CA GLU A 68 -6.92 -15.74 4.98
C GLU A 68 -8.21 -14.96 5.32
N GLY A 69 -8.72 -14.21 4.33
CA GLY A 69 -9.89 -13.35 4.50
C GLY A 69 -9.63 -12.02 5.23
N THR A 70 -8.38 -11.74 5.63
CA THR A 70 -7.98 -10.46 6.21
C THR A 70 -6.78 -9.86 5.46
N CYS A 71 -6.59 -8.55 5.58
CA CYS A 71 -5.47 -7.83 4.99
C CYS A 71 -4.91 -6.85 6.00
N THR A 72 -3.59 -6.68 5.99
CA THR A 72 -2.92 -5.75 6.91
C THR A 72 -2.68 -4.44 6.20
N LEU A 73 -3.23 -3.37 6.74
CA LEU A 73 -3.09 -2.01 6.20
C LEU A 73 -2.31 -1.14 7.19
N PRO A 74 -1.51 -0.18 6.70
CA PRO A 74 -0.92 0.85 7.55
C PRO A 74 -2.00 1.66 8.25
N THR A 75 -1.73 2.13 9.46
CA THR A 75 -2.70 2.91 10.24
C THR A 75 -3.06 4.22 9.54
N TRP A 76 -2.09 4.88 8.90
CA TRP A 76 -2.31 6.10 8.11
C TRP A 76 -3.23 5.87 6.91
N LEU A 77 -3.14 4.70 6.25
CA LEU A 77 -3.98 4.36 5.11
C LEU A 77 -5.42 4.10 5.56
N MET A 78 -5.59 3.40 6.69
CA MET A 78 -6.90 3.21 7.30
C MET A 78 -7.54 4.54 7.68
N ASN A 79 -6.77 5.46 8.28
CA ASN A 79 -7.26 6.79 8.61
C ASN A 79 -7.67 7.59 7.36
N THR A 80 -6.86 7.54 6.30
CA THR A 80 -7.14 8.22 5.01
C THR A 80 -8.44 7.72 4.37
N LEU A 81 -8.68 6.41 4.44
CA LEU A 81 -9.86 5.75 3.89
C LEU A 81 -11.06 5.74 4.85
N GLU A 82 -10.89 6.25 6.08
CA GLU A 82 -11.87 6.21 7.17
C GLU A 82 -12.36 4.78 7.44
N LEU A 83 -11.40 3.87 7.57
CA LEU A 83 -11.62 2.46 7.85
C LEU A 83 -11.37 2.15 9.31
N THR A 84 -12.19 1.24 9.84
CA THR A 84 -12.05 0.72 11.21
C THR A 84 -11.50 -0.70 11.18
N ILE A 85 -10.98 -1.18 12.30
CA ILE A 85 -10.54 -2.57 12.47
C ILE A 85 -11.66 -3.53 12.07
N ARG A 86 -11.31 -4.55 11.29
CA ARG A 86 -12.21 -5.59 10.75
C ARG A 86 -13.28 -5.06 9.80
N ASP A 87 -13.17 -3.82 9.32
CA ASP A 87 -14.11 -3.30 8.34
C ASP A 87 -13.91 -3.98 6.98
N PRO A 88 -15.00 -4.31 6.26
CA PRO A 88 -14.91 -4.89 4.93
C PRO A 88 -14.36 -3.86 3.93
N VAL A 89 -13.19 -4.18 3.35
CA VAL A 89 -12.58 -3.42 2.26
C VAL A 89 -12.59 -4.22 0.98
N ARG A 90 -12.87 -3.55 -0.12
CA ARG A 90 -12.84 -4.17 -1.44
C ARG A 90 -11.45 -3.97 -2.05
N ILE A 91 -10.73 -5.06 -2.25
CA ILE A 91 -9.41 -5.07 -2.88
C ILE A 91 -9.55 -5.56 -4.32
N VAL A 92 -9.09 -4.76 -5.26
CA VAL A 92 -9.15 -5.05 -6.69
C VAL A 92 -7.74 -5.02 -7.26
N SER A 93 -7.27 -6.17 -7.75
CA SER A 93 -6.03 -6.23 -8.53
C SER A 93 -6.18 -5.42 -9.83
N ARG A 94 -5.15 -4.62 -10.12
CA ARG A 94 -5.04 -3.88 -11.39
C ARG A 94 -3.75 -4.27 -12.06
N THR A 95 -3.85 -4.95 -13.19
CA THR A 95 -2.77 -5.03 -14.16
C THR A 95 -2.71 -3.70 -14.90
N LEU A 96 -1.71 -2.87 -14.58
CA LEU A 96 -1.43 -1.71 -15.40
C LEU A 96 -0.76 -2.19 -16.70
N PRO A 97 -1.15 -1.68 -17.87
CA PRO A 97 -0.39 -1.90 -19.09
C PRO A 97 1.06 -1.37 -18.88
N PRO A 98 2.07 -1.95 -19.53
CA PRO A 98 3.49 -1.64 -19.31
C PRO A 98 3.93 -0.20 -19.70
N GLY A 99 3.00 0.74 -19.85
CA GLY A 99 3.23 2.08 -20.40
C GLY A 99 2.94 3.25 -19.46
N LYS A 100 2.72 3.05 -18.16
CA LYS A 100 2.58 4.19 -17.24
C LYS A 100 3.17 3.86 -15.89
N PHE A 101 4.43 4.25 -15.74
CA PHE A 101 5.10 4.50 -14.48
C PHE A 101 4.07 4.82 -13.41
N ILE A 102 4.01 3.96 -12.41
CA ILE A 102 3.40 4.25 -11.14
C ILE A 102 4.15 5.48 -10.64
N LYS A 103 3.58 6.66 -10.87
CA LYS A 103 3.81 7.79 -10.00
C LYS A 103 3.37 7.26 -8.64
N PHE A 104 4.32 6.73 -7.88
CA PHE A 104 4.33 7.01 -6.47
C PHE A 104 4.01 8.50 -6.42
N GLN A 105 2.80 8.88 -6.03
CA GLN A 105 2.70 10.13 -5.33
C GLN A 105 3.57 9.85 -4.11
N PRO A 106 4.81 10.36 -4.03
CA PRO A 106 5.42 10.45 -2.74
C PRO A 106 4.36 11.10 -1.84
N LEU A 107 4.19 10.57 -0.64
CA LEU A 107 3.49 11.30 0.40
C LEU A 107 4.35 12.52 0.81
N THR A 108 4.85 13.30 -0.16
CA THR A 108 5.43 14.63 0.06
C THR A 108 4.29 15.62 0.09
N SER A 109 3.58 15.62 1.21
CA SER A 109 3.00 16.85 1.72
C SER A 109 3.36 17.11 3.18
N ASP A 110 4.31 16.37 3.77
CA ASP A 110 4.83 16.68 5.11
C ASP A 110 6.35 16.43 5.27
N PHE A 111 7.13 16.83 4.27
CA PHE A 111 8.56 17.13 4.48
C PHE A 111 8.91 18.56 4.03
N THR A 112 7.92 19.46 3.99
CA THR A 112 8.09 20.88 3.64
C THR A 112 7.75 21.78 4.83
N SER A 113 8.10 21.39 6.06
CA SER A 113 8.12 22.35 7.18
C SER A 113 8.95 21.95 8.41
N LYS A 114 9.93 21.04 8.33
CA LYS A 114 10.90 20.85 9.44
C LYS A 114 12.29 20.42 8.98
N VAL A 115 12.86 21.07 7.98
CA VAL A 115 14.33 21.22 7.92
C VAL A 115 14.62 22.65 7.53
N THR A 116 14.77 23.47 8.56
CA THR A 116 15.54 24.71 8.55
C THR A 116 16.73 24.56 7.59
N ASN A 117 16.75 25.35 6.52
CA ASN A 117 17.98 25.66 5.80
C ASN A 117 19.03 26.03 6.86
N PRO A 118 20.17 25.32 6.87
CA PRO A 118 21.29 25.92 6.18
C PRO A 118 22.06 24.91 5.31
N LYS A 119 22.09 25.21 4.02
CA LYS A 119 23.28 25.30 3.16
C LYS A 119 24.57 24.66 3.68
N VAL A 120 25.28 23.97 2.77
CA VAL A 120 26.70 23.56 2.84
C VAL A 120 26.85 22.24 3.61
N VAL A 121 27.09 21.10 2.98
CA VAL A 121 28.27 20.70 2.20
C VAL A 121 27.85 19.41 1.49
N LEU A 122 28.22 19.21 0.22
CA LEU A 122 29.04 18.07 -0.21
C LEU A 122 28.92 17.87 -1.73
N GLU A 123 29.94 18.31 -2.47
CA GLU A 123 30.51 17.43 -3.48
C GLU A 123 32.01 17.67 -3.56
N ARG A 124 32.78 16.61 -3.31
CA ARG A 124 34.23 16.57 -3.38
C ARG A 124 34.61 15.64 -4.54
N LYS A 125 35.59 16.11 -5.31
CA LYS A 125 36.42 15.43 -6.33
C LYS A 125 35.73 15.20 -7.68
N THR A 126 36.28 15.65 -8.81
CA THR A 126 37.56 15.18 -9.40
C THR A 126 37.93 15.99 -10.65
N SER A 127 39.23 16.00 -10.97
CA SER A 127 40.00 16.64 -12.07
C SER A 127 40.53 18.05 -11.81
#